data_AF-A0AAW1CXW3-F1
#
_entry.id   AF-A0AAW1CXW3-F1
#
_cell.length_a   1.000
_cell.length_b   1.000
_cell.length_c   1.000
_cell.angle_alpha   90.00
_cell.angle_beta   90.00
_cell.angle_gamma   90.00
#
_symmetry.space_group_name_H-M   'P 1'
#
loop_
_entity.id
_entity.type
_entity.pdbx_description
1 polymer ?
#
loop_
_entity_poly.entity_id
_entity_poly.type
_entity_poly.pdbx_seq_one_letter_code
_entity_poly.pdbx_strand_id
1 'polypeptide(L)'
;MTQPTEDYQPDNEESLVFPRLNGIKDATIVLMKEKAGRYTLLREPLYLDRCIVCAEADLEDYFEIQELSTKDTYIFKAEDGEQTKRWYRQVQYHAQGLGSWRKRRNALANIMINGMQLRT
;
A
#
# COMPACT_ATOMS: atom_id res chain seq x y z
N MET A 1 -21.30 0.26 8.60
CA MET A 1 -20.63 1.57 8.47
C MET A 1 -19.13 1.34 8.52
N THR A 2 -18.41 1.79 7.50
CA THR A 2 -16.95 1.74 7.32
C THR A 2 -16.27 2.95 7.97
N GLN A 3 -16.68 3.28 9.20
CA GLN A 3 -16.17 4.49 9.84
C GLN A 3 -14.74 4.27 10.34
N PRO A 4 -13.83 5.22 10.09
CA PRO A 4 -12.50 5.20 10.67
C PRO A 4 -12.57 5.15 12.19
N THR A 5 -11.64 4.45 12.83
CA THR A 5 -11.51 4.41 14.29
C THR A 5 -10.78 5.65 14.80
N GLU A 6 -10.69 5.80 16.13
CA GLU A 6 -9.89 6.83 16.78
C GLU A 6 -8.39 6.74 16.41
N ASP A 7 -7.93 5.56 15.94
CA ASP A 7 -6.57 5.30 15.47
C ASP A 7 -6.32 5.70 13.99
N TYR A 8 -7.32 6.30 13.33
CA TYR A 8 -7.18 6.80 11.97
C TYR A 8 -6.32 8.08 11.94
N GLN A 9 -5.06 7.91 11.54
CA GLN A 9 -4.05 8.95 11.49
C GLN A 9 -3.30 8.89 10.14
N PRO A 10 -3.96 9.26 9.03
CA PRO A 10 -3.36 9.21 7.70
C PRO A 10 -2.19 10.18 7.55
N ASP A 11 -2.20 11.30 8.29
CA ASP A 11 -1.18 12.35 8.20
C ASP A 11 0.05 12.09 9.10
N ASN A 12 0.14 10.91 9.72
CA ASN A 12 1.32 10.58 10.52
C ASN A 12 2.56 10.44 9.61
N GLU A 13 3.58 11.24 9.88
CA GLU A 13 4.82 11.29 9.07
C GLU A 13 5.89 10.28 9.50
N GLU A 14 5.59 9.38 10.44
CA GLU A 14 6.49 8.30 10.84
C GLU A 14 6.93 7.46 9.63
N SER A 15 8.24 7.25 9.48
CA SER A 15 8.82 6.48 8.37
C SER A 15 8.47 4.99 8.43
N LEU A 16 8.14 4.46 9.61
CA LEU A 16 7.74 3.08 9.83
C LEU A 16 6.24 2.99 10.06
N VAL A 17 5.50 2.61 9.02
CA VAL A 17 4.05 2.41 9.10
C VAL A 17 3.75 0.98 9.57
N PHE A 18 3.52 0.81 10.88
CA PHE A 18 3.04 -0.45 11.43
C PHE A 18 1.53 -0.64 11.23
N PRO A 19 1.04 -1.87 11.01
CA PRO A 19 -0.39 -2.17 10.89
C PRO A 19 -1.21 -1.61 12.04
N ARG A 20 -2.04 -0.60 11.75
CA ARG A 20 -2.98 -0.04 12.72
C ARG A 20 -4.39 -0.57 12.47
N LEU A 21 -5.17 -0.74 13.53
CA LEU A 21 -6.60 -1.01 13.43
C LEU A 21 -7.35 0.30 13.16
N ASN A 22 -7.12 0.87 11.98
CA ASN A 22 -7.67 2.17 11.56
C ASN A 22 -9.15 2.13 11.12
N GLY A 23 -9.81 0.97 11.21
CA GLY A 23 -11.22 0.77 10.84
C GLY A 23 -11.50 0.68 9.33
N ILE A 24 -10.47 0.84 8.49
CA ILE A 24 -10.60 0.77 7.03
C ILE A 24 -10.77 -0.70 6.64
N LYS A 25 -11.83 -0.99 5.90
CA LYS A 25 -12.15 -2.35 5.44
C LYS A 25 -11.80 -2.57 3.98
N ASP A 26 -11.95 -1.53 3.18
CA ASP A 26 -11.78 -1.54 1.73
C ASP A 26 -11.18 -0.19 1.30
N ALA A 27 -10.29 -0.18 0.31
CA ALA A 27 -9.77 1.03 -0.32
C ALA A 27 -9.44 0.77 -1.78
N THR A 28 -9.52 1.81 -2.61
CA THR A 28 -9.37 1.70 -4.06
C THR A 28 -8.79 2.98 -4.63
N ILE A 29 -7.90 2.86 -5.62
CA ILE A 29 -7.36 4.00 -6.37
C ILE A 29 -8.09 4.11 -7.70
N VAL A 30 -8.60 5.29 -7.99
CA VAL A 30 -9.30 5.62 -9.23
C VAL A 30 -8.40 6.51 -10.07
N LEU A 31 -8.05 6.07 -11.28
CA LEU A 31 -7.28 6.87 -12.23
C LEU A 31 -8.23 7.58 -13.18
N MET A 32 -8.15 8.91 -13.22
CA MET A 32 -9.02 9.75 -14.03
C MET A 32 -8.18 10.61 -14.97
N LYS A 33 -8.70 10.82 -16.18
CA LYS A 33 -8.14 11.75 -17.15
C LYS A 33 -9.13 12.87 -17.39
N GLU A 34 -8.67 14.12 -17.30
CA GLU A 34 -9.45 15.27 -17.73
C GLU A 34 -9.29 15.49 -19.23
N LYS A 35 -10.41 15.72 -19.92
CA LYS A 35 -10.44 16.14 -21.32
C LYS A 35 -11.57 17.14 -21.51
N ALA A 36 -11.21 18.40 -21.81
CA ALA A 36 -12.14 19.50 -22.03
C ALA A 36 -13.15 19.68 -20.88
N GLY A 37 -12.65 19.73 -19.63
CA GLY A 37 -13.48 19.90 -18.44
C GLY A 37 -14.31 18.68 -18.04
N ARG A 38 -14.14 17.54 -18.70
CA ARG A 38 -14.80 16.27 -18.35
C ARG A 38 -13.77 15.25 -17.89
N TYR A 39 -14.03 14.61 -16.76
CA TYR A 39 -13.21 13.51 -16.27
C TYR A 39 -13.77 12.17 -16.75
N THR A 40 -12.88 11.32 -17.24
CA THR A 40 -13.19 9.93 -17.60
C THR A 40 -12.24 8.99 -16.87
N LEU A 41 -12.71 7.80 -16.51
CA LEU A 41 -11.84 6.75 -15.99
C LEU A 41 -10.77 6.40 -17.03
N LEU A 42 -9.51 6.36 -16.60
CA LEU A 42 -8.41 5.93 -17.45
C LEU A 42 -8.40 4.40 -17.59
N ARG A 43 -8.81 3.70 -16.52
CA ARG A 43 -8.92 2.25 -16.43
C ARG A 43 -9.85 1.84 -15.29
N GLU A 44 -10.04 0.54 -15.14
CA GLU A 44 -10.70 -0.03 -13.97
C GLU A 44 -10.00 0.38 -12.67
N PRO A 45 -10.74 0.65 -11.58
CA PRO A 45 -10.15 1.00 -10.30
C PRO A 45 -9.19 -0.06 -9.77
N LEU A 46 -8.10 0.37 -9.13
CA LEU A 46 -7.12 -0.50 -8.48
C LEU A 46 -7.59 -0.79 -7.05
N TYR A 47 -8.14 -1.98 -6.82
CA TYR A 47 -8.57 -2.42 -5.49
C TYR A 47 -7.35 -2.80 -4.64
N LEU A 48 -7.12 -2.08 -3.55
CA LEU A 48 -5.86 -2.18 -2.79
C LEU A 48 -5.71 -3.51 -2.02
N ASP A 49 -6.78 -4.28 -1.84
CA ASP A 49 -6.74 -5.65 -1.31
C ASP A 49 -6.08 -6.65 -2.29
N ARG A 50 -5.95 -6.26 -3.57
CA ARG A 50 -5.35 -7.05 -4.67
C ARG A 50 -4.05 -6.44 -5.18
N CYS A 51 -3.49 -5.45 -4.49
CA CYS A 51 -2.30 -4.76 -4.92
C CYS A 51 -1.14 -4.92 -3.93
N ILE A 52 0.08 -4.84 -4.45
CA ILE A 52 1.31 -4.59 -3.70
C ILE A 52 1.67 -3.12 -3.94
N VAL A 53 1.94 -2.38 -2.87
CA VAL A 53 2.42 -1.00 -2.91
C VAL A 53 3.88 -1.01 -2.46
N CYS A 54 4.79 -0.51 -3.28
CA CYS A 54 6.22 -0.51 -2.97
C CYS A 54 6.92 0.71 -3.57
N ALA A 55 8.07 1.06 -3.00
CA ALA A 55 8.98 2.07 -3.53
C ALA A 55 10.42 1.57 -3.32
N GLU A 56 11.35 2.02 -4.15
CA GLU A 56 12.78 1.76 -3.96
C GLU A 56 13.31 2.67 -2.85
N ALA A 57 14.01 2.08 -1.86
CA ALA A 57 14.38 2.80 -0.63
C ALA A 57 15.31 4.00 -0.86
N ASP A 58 16.11 3.95 -1.93
CA ASP A 58 17.12 4.96 -2.27
C ASP A 58 16.64 5.94 -3.35
N LEU A 59 15.44 5.73 -3.91
CA LEU A 59 14.90 6.49 -5.03
C LEU A 59 13.52 7.05 -4.66
N GLU A 60 13.50 8.35 -4.39
CA GLU A 60 12.32 9.08 -3.91
C GLU A 60 11.47 9.64 -5.07
N ASP A 61 11.76 9.22 -6.29
CA ASP A 61 11.23 9.82 -7.51
C ASP A 61 9.91 9.20 -7.98
N TYR A 62 9.57 7.99 -7.50
CA TYR A 62 8.35 7.29 -7.85
C TYR A 62 7.99 6.21 -6.82
N PHE A 63 6.77 5.70 -6.89
CA PHE A 63 6.37 4.45 -6.24
C PHE A 63 5.59 3.59 -7.22
N GLU A 64 5.44 2.31 -6.89
CA GLU A 64 4.78 1.32 -7.71
C GLU A 64 3.55 0.73 -7.04
N ILE A 65 2.55 0.42 -7.86
CA ILE A 65 1.42 -0.44 -7.48
C ILE A 65 1.38 -1.62 -8.44
N GLN A 66 1.49 -2.83 -7.91
CA GLN A 66 1.47 -4.06 -8.69
C GLN A 66 0.17 -4.81 -8.42
N GLU A 67 -0.63 -5.06 -9.44
CA GLU A 67 -1.89 -5.80 -9.32
C GLU A 67 -1.64 -7.31 -9.39
N LEU A 68 -2.02 -8.05 -8.34
CA LEU A 68 -1.66 -9.45 -8.18
C LEU A 68 -2.25 -10.36 -9.27
N SER A 69 -3.48 -10.08 -9.70
CA SER A 69 -4.21 -10.92 -10.67
C SER A 69 -3.70 -10.79 -12.10
N THR A 70 -3.39 -9.56 -12.51
CA THR A 70 -2.95 -9.23 -13.87
C THR A 70 -1.44 -9.27 -14.01
N LYS A 71 -0.71 -9.09 -12.89
CA LYS A 71 0.74 -8.83 -12.84
C LYS A 71 1.12 -7.51 -13.50
N ASP A 72 0.18 -6.59 -13.65
CA ASP A 72 0.45 -5.25 -14.14
C ASP A 72 1.16 -4.43 -13.05
N THR A 73 2.15 -3.65 -13.47
CA THR A 73 2.84 -2.68 -12.62
C THR A 73 2.52 -1.26 -13.08
N TYR A 74 2.11 -0.41 -12.13
CA TYR A 74 1.80 0.99 -12.34
C TYR A 74 2.81 1.86 -11.59
N ILE A 75 3.48 2.76 -12.31
CA ILE A 75 4.46 3.68 -11.75
C ILE A 75 3.78 5.04 -11.51
N PHE A 76 3.87 5.55 -10.29
CA PHE A 76 3.31 6.82 -9.86
C PHE A 76 4.42 7.79 -9.48
N LYS A 77 4.34 9.00 -10.03
CA LYS A 77 5.25 10.10 -9.75
C LYS A 77 4.44 11.39 -9.65
N ALA A 78 4.68 12.17 -8.61
CA ALA A 78 4.08 13.49 -8.44
C ALA A 78 4.97 14.58 -9.06
N GLU A 79 4.65 15.85 -8.80
CA GLU A 79 5.42 16.98 -9.31
C GLU A 79 6.86 17.00 -8.76
N ASP A 80 7.04 16.56 -7.51
CA ASP A 80 8.32 16.48 -6.81
C ASP A 80 8.39 15.24 -5.89
N GLY A 81 9.58 15.02 -5.29
CA GLY A 81 9.85 13.88 -4.42
C GLY A 81 9.09 13.92 -3.09
N GLU A 82 8.86 15.10 -2.50
CA GLU A 82 8.09 15.20 -1.25
C GLU A 82 6.62 14.83 -1.46
N GLN A 83 6.02 15.34 -2.54
CA GLN A 83 4.67 14.98 -2.94
C GLN A 83 4.57 13.48 -3.27
N THR A 84 5.58 12.92 -3.96
CA THR A 84 5.63 11.48 -4.28
C THR A 84 5.67 10.64 -3.01
N LYS A 85 6.50 11.00 -2.03
CA LYS A 85 6.53 10.35 -0.70
C LYS A 85 5.21 10.47 0.04
N ARG A 86 4.58 11.65 0.03
CA ARG A 86 3.29 11.85 0.69
C ARG A 86 2.23 10.93 0.08
N TRP A 87 2.15 10.84 -1.25
CA TRP A 87 1.27 9.91 -1.94
C TRP A 87 1.56 8.46 -1.58
N TYR A 88 2.84 8.05 -1.61
CA TYR A 88 3.25 6.71 -1.24
C TYR A 88 2.82 6.35 0.20
N ARG A 89 3.08 7.23 1.19
CA ARG A 89 2.66 7.01 2.59
C ARG A 89 1.15 6.85 2.73
N GLN A 90 0.37 7.70 2.07
CA GLN A 90 -1.10 7.63 2.10
C GLN A 90 -1.61 6.32 1.51
N VAL A 91 -1.11 5.95 0.32
CA VAL A 91 -1.51 4.70 -0.34
C VAL A 91 -1.09 3.49 0.50
N GLN A 92 0.12 3.50 1.06
CA GLN A 92 0.59 2.45 1.95
C GLN A 92 -0.27 2.34 3.21
N TYR A 93 -0.62 3.46 3.84
CA TYR A 93 -1.49 3.51 5.03
C TYR A 93 -2.86 2.90 4.76
N HIS A 94 -3.48 3.22 3.61
CA HIS A 94 -4.79 2.70 3.24
C HIS A 94 -4.77 1.26 2.76
N ALA A 95 -3.71 0.82 2.08
CA ALA A 95 -3.53 -0.58 1.70
C ALA A 95 -3.24 -1.49 2.90
N GLN A 96 -2.81 -0.90 4.02
CA GLN A 96 -2.39 -1.63 5.20
C GLN A 96 -3.54 -2.43 5.80
N GLY A 97 -3.45 -3.76 5.73
CA GLY A 97 -4.45 -4.65 6.33
C GLY A 97 -5.52 -5.17 5.36
N LEU A 98 -5.58 -4.65 4.13
CA LEU A 98 -6.63 -5.04 3.16
C LEU A 98 -6.37 -6.38 2.48
N GLY A 99 -5.10 -6.73 2.24
CA GLY A 99 -4.75 -7.98 1.56
C GLY A 99 -5.06 -9.23 2.39
N SER A 100 -5.72 -10.21 1.76
CA SER A 100 -5.99 -11.53 2.36
C SER A 100 -4.73 -12.26 2.82
N TRP A 101 -3.55 -11.91 2.29
CA TRP A 101 -2.26 -12.45 2.72
C TRP A 101 -1.97 -12.21 4.21
N ARG A 102 -2.56 -11.16 4.82
CA ARG A 102 -2.41 -10.84 6.24
C ARG A 102 -3.31 -11.66 7.16
N LYS A 103 -4.44 -12.18 6.67
CA LYS A 103 -5.19 -13.21 7.39
C LYS A 103 -4.37 -14.49 7.34
N ARG A 104 -3.34 -14.57 8.18
CA ARG A 104 -2.70 -15.84 8.48
C ARG A 104 -3.83 -16.79 8.85
N ARG A 105 -3.98 -17.87 8.09
CA ARG A 105 -4.68 -19.06 8.56
C ARG A 105 -4.13 -19.38 9.96
N ASN A 106 -4.95 -19.92 10.85
CA ASN A 106 -4.55 -20.42 12.18
C ASN A 106 -3.50 -21.55 12.06
N ALA A 107 -2.33 -21.24 11.52
CA ALA A 107 -1.20 -22.10 11.33
C ALA A 107 -0.11 -21.56 12.26
N LEU A 108 0.47 -22.47 13.04
CA LEU A 108 1.53 -22.20 14.01
C LEU A 108 2.65 -21.40 13.36
N ALA A 109 3.25 -20.48 14.12
CA ALA A 109 4.34 -19.63 13.65
C ALA A 109 5.58 -20.47 13.32
N ASN A 110 5.68 -20.97 12.09
CA ASN A 110 6.89 -21.63 11.61
C ASN A 110 7.89 -20.55 11.14
N ILE A 111 8.40 -19.76 12.08
CA ILE A 111 9.62 -18.99 11.85
C ILE A 111 10.76 -19.96 12.14
N MET A 112 11.31 -20.58 11.09
CA MET A 112 12.56 -21.31 11.21
C MET A 112 13.70 -20.30 11.32
N ILE A 113 14.14 -20.03 12.54
CA ILE A 113 15.48 -19.49 12.78
C ILE A 113 16.41 -20.70 12.75
N ASN A 114 17.06 -20.97 11.62
CA ASN A 114 18.19 -21.91 11.61
C ASN A 114 19.29 -21.30 12.50
N GLY A 115 19.27 -21.69 13.76
CA GLY A 115 20.23 -21.31 14.77
C GLY A 115 21.62 -21.83 14.40
N MET A 116 22.57 -20.89 14.43
CA MET A 116 23.90 -21.08 15.02
C MET A 116 24.53 -22.46 14.80
N GLN A 117 25.28 -22.61 13.70
CA GLN A 117 26.50 -23.41 13.80
C GLN A 117 27.47 -22.65 14.70
N LEU A 118 27.44 -22.95 16.01
CA LEU A 118 28.57 -22.67 16.89
C LEU A 118 29.76 -23.46 16.36
N ARG A 119 30.74 -22.73 15.83
CA ARG A 119 32.06 -23.27 15.51
C ARG A 119 32.66 -23.82 16.81
N THR A 120 33.06 -25.08 16.80
CA THR A 120 33.92 -25.67 17.83
C THR A 120 35.22 -26.11 17.16
#